data_AF-A0A2N2ELN7-F1
#
_entry.id   AF-A0A2N2ELN7-F1
#
_cell.length_a   1.000
_cell.length_b   1.000
_cell.length_c   1.000
_cell.angle_alpha   90.00
_cell.angle_beta   90.00
_cell.angle_gamma   90.00
#
_symmetry.space_group_name_H-M   'P 1'
#
loop_
_entity.id
_entity.type
_entity.pdbx_description
1 polymer ?
#
loop_
_entity_poly.entity_id
_entity_poly.type
_entity_poly.pdbx_seq_one_letter_code
_entity_poly.pdbx_strand_id
1 'polypeptide(L)'
;MIKLILPLLLLTASFASAAPRPAFNLNSLALHDLRGLALPAAPAVTIPLRAEPAPDERYFNAYILKAVDYLRQNYGLQGYDINSILTHDIQYHDQGVIKARRAPLTMCVAAVMEVILTAYDIYARETGDYSPYAYLPRRSFEGLAITDLKGHIWVNHDFKADGTADALINFGMGERRLFEDLRPGDFVNINRTTRTGHAVVFIGFINKTGKMLAKYDSTVVGFKYFSSQGLREAGKGGFDYRYAVFSKFGCPEMPYKRDCNVIYSTSQLYLNTGTMLAPAFWTGQLPQATGEEGETLLNRSLFNGITTDD
;
A
#
# COMPACT_ATOMS: atom_id res chain seq x y z
N MET A 1 -57.50 32.32 -34.90
CA MET A 1 -58.45 32.90 -33.91
C MET A 1 -58.94 31.78 -33.02
N ILE A 2 -58.48 31.69 -31.78
CA ILE A 2 -59.17 31.07 -30.62
C ILE A 2 -58.36 31.52 -29.40
N LYS A 3 -59.00 32.29 -28.52
CA LYS A 3 -58.47 32.79 -27.25
C LYS A 3 -58.77 31.73 -26.19
N LEU A 4 -57.78 31.32 -25.40
CA LEU A 4 -58.00 30.57 -24.16
C LEU A 4 -57.62 31.47 -22.98
N ILE A 5 -58.64 31.81 -22.20
CA ILE A 5 -58.59 32.50 -20.91
C ILE A 5 -58.65 31.40 -19.84
N LEU A 6 -57.74 31.42 -18.87
CA LEU A 6 -57.81 30.59 -17.66
C LEU A 6 -57.56 31.47 -16.42
N PRO A 7 -58.25 31.24 -15.29
CA PRO A 7 -58.45 32.24 -14.25
C PRO A 7 -57.37 32.21 -13.18
N LEU A 8 -57.09 33.40 -12.66
CA LEU A 8 -56.20 33.69 -11.54
C LEU A 8 -56.93 33.36 -10.22
N LEU A 9 -56.53 32.27 -9.57
CA LEU A 9 -56.98 31.92 -8.22
C LEU A 9 -56.16 32.72 -7.19
N LEU A 10 -56.83 33.67 -6.51
CA LEU A 10 -56.30 34.38 -5.34
C LEU A 10 -56.23 33.41 -4.14
N LEU A 11 -55.01 33.05 -3.74
CA LEU A 11 -54.72 32.45 -2.43
C LEU A 11 -54.41 33.58 -1.43
N THR A 12 -55.36 33.89 -0.56
CA THR A 12 -55.14 34.78 0.60
C THR A 12 -54.38 34.01 1.69
N ALA A 13 -53.12 34.35 1.93
CA ALA A 13 -52.37 33.87 3.06
C ALA A 13 -52.80 34.60 4.34
N SER A 14 -53.43 33.87 5.27
CA SER A 14 -53.69 34.33 6.63
C SER A 14 -52.37 34.43 7.40
N PHE A 15 -51.85 35.64 7.58
CA PHE A 15 -50.73 35.90 8.49
C PHE A 15 -51.25 35.86 9.94
N ALA A 16 -51.08 34.73 10.61
CA ALA A 16 -51.20 34.67 12.06
C ALA A 16 -49.94 35.29 12.69
N SER A 17 -50.08 36.46 13.31
CA SER A 17 -49.02 37.08 14.12
C SER A 17 -48.68 36.17 15.30
N ALA A 18 -47.48 35.58 15.27
CA ALA A 18 -46.94 34.85 16.41
C ALA A 18 -46.64 35.83 17.56
N ALA A 19 -47.13 35.51 18.76
CA ALA A 19 -46.80 36.26 19.97
C ALA A 19 -45.28 36.32 20.18
N PRO A 20 -44.73 37.44 20.69
CA PRO A 20 -43.30 37.59 20.95
C PRO A 20 -42.83 36.50 21.90
N ARG A 21 -41.96 35.61 21.41
CA ARG A 21 -41.30 34.63 22.26
C ARG A 21 -40.36 35.37 23.22
N PRO A 22 -40.35 35.02 24.51
CA PRO A 22 -39.42 35.62 25.46
C PRO A 22 -37.98 35.41 24.97
N ALA A 23 -37.15 36.43 25.11
CA ALA A 23 -35.74 36.36 24.76
C ALA A 23 -35.07 35.21 25.52
N PHE A 24 -34.46 34.29 24.79
CA PHE A 24 -33.73 33.18 25.37
C PHE A 24 -32.54 33.71 26.17
N ASN A 25 -32.49 33.41 27.47
CA ASN A 25 -31.41 33.80 28.35
C ASN A 25 -30.59 32.56 28.74
N LEU A 26 -29.33 32.52 28.30
CA LEU A 26 -28.41 31.41 28.61
C LEU A 26 -28.13 31.26 30.11
N ASN A 27 -28.24 32.35 30.88
CA ASN A 27 -27.92 32.33 32.31
C ASN A 27 -29.04 31.74 33.18
N SER A 28 -30.22 31.47 32.61
CA SER A 28 -31.34 30.86 33.35
C SER A 28 -31.43 29.34 33.19
N LEU A 29 -30.50 28.70 32.48
CA LEU A 29 -30.48 27.24 32.32
C LEU A 29 -29.69 26.61 33.48
N ALA A 30 -30.38 25.86 34.33
CA ALA A 30 -29.72 25.02 35.31
C ALA A 30 -29.38 23.65 34.71
N LEU A 31 -28.36 22.98 35.27
CA LEU A 31 -27.90 21.67 34.78
C LEU A 31 -29.01 20.58 34.83
N HIS A 32 -30.02 20.76 35.70
CA HIS A 32 -31.17 19.86 35.76
C HIS A 32 -32.14 20.06 34.58
N ASP A 33 -32.22 21.26 34.01
CA ASP A 33 -33.03 21.56 32.82
C ASP A 33 -32.46 20.89 31.57
N LEU A 34 -31.13 20.73 31.51
CA LEU A 34 -30.44 20.04 30.41
C LEU A 34 -30.67 18.54 30.39
N ARG A 35 -30.99 17.92 31.55
CA ARG A 35 -31.23 16.47 31.64
C ARG A 35 -32.61 16.05 31.14
N GLY A 36 -33.56 16.99 31.07
CA GLY A 36 -34.92 16.75 30.56
C GLY A 36 -35.12 17.09 29.08
N LEU A 37 -34.12 17.69 28.44
CA LEU A 37 -34.19 18.06 27.02
C LEU A 37 -34.02 16.81 26.16
N ALA A 38 -35.14 16.30 25.64
CA ALA A 38 -35.14 15.34 24.55
C ALA A 38 -34.54 16.02 23.31
N LEU A 39 -33.29 15.69 22.99
CA LEU A 39 -32.68 16.14 21.74
C LEU A 39 -33.53 15.57 20.58
N PRO A 40 -33.92 16.40 19.60
CA PRO A 40 -34.55 15.87 18.40
C PRO A 40 -33.62 14.84 17.77
N ALA A 41 -34.19 13.74 17.26
CA ALA A 41 -33.42 12.75 16.51
C ALA A 41 -32.61 13.49 15.44
N ALA A 42 -31.29 13.37 15.50
CA ALA A 42 -30.42 14.01 14.52
C ALA A 42 -30.89 13.57 13.12
N PRO A 43 -31.11 14.50 12.18
CA PRO A 43 -31.42 14.10 10.81
C PRO A 43 -30.27 13.22 10.34
N ALA A 44 -30.61 12.04 9.81
CA ALA A 44 -29.63 11.14 9.22
C ALA A 44 -28.98 11.86 8.03
N VAL A 45 -27.86 12.52 8.28
CA VAL A 45 -27.00 13.03 7.22
C VAL A 45 -26.28 11.81 6.64
N THR A 46 -26.92 11.18 5.66
CA THR A 46 -26.23 10.27 4.75
C THR A 46 -25.27 11.11 3.92
N ILE A 47 -24.04 11.27 4.42
CA ILE A 47 -22.93 11.64 3.56
C ILE A 47 -22.90 10.54 2.49
N PRO A 48 -23.10 10.85 1.20
CA PRO A 48 -22.89 9.85 0.17
C PRO A 48 -21.42 9.45 0.26
N LEU A 49 -21.16 8.28 0.85
CA LEU A 49 -19.87 7.64 0.79
C LEU A 49 -19.60 7.49 -0.70
N ARG A 50 -18.65 8.28 -1.22
CA ARG A 50 -18.27 8.22 -2.62
C ARG A 50 -17.97 6.76 -2.92
N ALA A 51 -18.80 6.13 -3.74
CA ALA A 51 -18.58 4.75 -4.15
C ALA A 51 -17.18 4.72 -4.75
N GLU A 52 -16.26 4.02 -4.06
CA GLU A 52 -14.97 3.69 -4.63
C GLU A 52 -15.25 3.04 -5.99
N PRO A 53 -14.54 3.44 -7.06
CA PRO A 53 -14.65 2.73 -8.33
C PRO A 53 -14.45 1.24 -8.06
N ALA A 54 -15.26 0.39 -8.71
CA ALA A 54 -15.14 -1.05 -8.56
C ALA A 54 -13.66 -1.45 -8.75
N PRO A 55 -13.09 -2.25 -7.84
CA PRO A 55 -11.71 -2.70 -7.96
C PRO A 55 -11.50 -3.25 -9.36
N ASP A 56 -10.39 -2.86 -10.00
CA ASP A 56 -9.97 -3.47 -11.26
C ASP A 56 -9.65 -4.94 -10.95
N GLU A 57 -10.61 -5.82 -11.22
CA GLU A 57 -10.58 -7.25 -10.83
C GLU A 57 -9.37 -7.99 -11.42
N ARG A 58 -8.72 -7.40 -12.43
CA ARG A 58 -7.48 -7.91 -13.00
C ARG A 58 -6.31 -7.86 -12.02
N TYR A 59 -6.30 -6.92 -11.08
CA TYR A 59 -5.13 -6.63 -10.27
C TYR A 59 -5.34 -6.93 -8.79
N PHE A 60 -4.28 -7.40 -8.15
CA PHE A 60 -4.31 -7.81 -6.74
C PHE A 60 -4.09 -6.64 -5.76
N ASN A 61 -3.98 -5.41 -6.26
CA ASN A 61 -3.65 -4.20 -5.50
C ASN A 61 -4.52 -4.00 -4.26
N ALA A 62 -5.83 -4.28 -4.33
CA ALA A 62 -6.71 -4.12 -3.17
C ALA A 62 -6.28 -5.00 -1.99
N TYR A 63 -5.87 -6.25 -2.25
CA TYR A 63 -5.38 -7.16 -1.21
C TYR A 63 -3.98 -6.82 -0.74
N ILE A 64 -3.13 -6.30 -1.63
CA ILE A 64 -1.83 -5.73 -1.24
C ILE A 64 -2.02 -4.57 -0.25
N LEU A 65 -2.94 -3.65 -0.52
CA LEU A 65 -3.21 -2.52 0.37
C LEU A 65 -3.82 -2.96 1.71
N LYS A 66 -4.72 -3.95 1.71
CA LYS A 66 -5.22 -4.57 2.96
C LYS A 66 -4.09 -5.17 3.79
N ALA A 67 -3.14 -5.86 3.14
CA ALA A 67 -1.97 -6.41 3.80
C ALA A 67 -1.05 -5.31 4.37
N VAL A 68 -0.84 -4.22 3.63
CA VAL A 68 -0.11 -3.03 4.12
C VAL A 68 -0.75 -2.48 5.39
N ASP A 69 -2.07 -2.28 5.39
CA ASP A 69 -2.79 -1.76 6.56
C ASP A 69 -2.69 -2.72 7.75
N TYR A 70 -2.90 -4.01 7.52
CA TYR A 70 -2.77 -5.04 8.54
C TYR A 70 -1.37 -5.05 9.16
N LEU A 71 -0.32 -5.08 8.32
CA LEU A 71 1.06 -5.12 8.80
C LEU A 71 1.46 -3.83 9.51
N ARG A 72 1.02 -2.66 9.02
CA ARG A 72 1.29 -1.39 9.69
C ARG A 72 0.65 -1.32 11.07
N GLN A 73 -0.57 -1.83 11.21
CA GLN A 73 -1.32 -1.80 12.46
C GLN A 73 -0.76 -2.78 13.50
N ASN A 74 -0.38 -3.99 13.07
CA ASN A 74 -0.03 -5.08 13.99
C ASN A 74 1.49 -5.25 14.19
N TYR A 75 2.30 -4.86 13.21
CA TYR A 75 3.75 -5.09 13.16
C TYR A 75 4.56 -3.83 12.79
N GLY A 76 3.90 -2.66 12.78
CA GLY A 76 4.54 -1.39 12.46
C GLY A 76 5.59 -0.97 13.48
N LEU A 77 6.70 -0.40 12.99
CA LEU A 77 7.74 0.20 13.82
C LEU A 77 8.43 -0.74 14.83
N GLN A 78 8.52 -2.04 14.56
CA GLN A 78 9.13 -3.02 15.49
C GLN A 78 10.64 -3.23 15.30
N GLY A 79 11.28 -2.42 14.44
CA GLY A 79 12.72 -2.45 14.18
C GLY A 79 13.10 -3.13 12.85
N TYR A 80 14.33 -2.86 12.41
CA TYR A 80 14.91 -3.33 11.15
C TYR A 80 16.21 -4.11 11.37
N ASP A 81 16.41 -5.22 10.65
CA ASP A 81 17.70 -5.93 10.57
C ASP A 81 17.80 -6.62 9.21
N ILE A 82 18.87 -6.32 8.46
CA ILE A 82 19.17 -6.89 7.13
C ILE A 82 19.25 -8.42 7.12
N ASN A 83 19.48 -9.05 8.28
CA ASN A 83 19.56 -10.50 8.40
C ASN A 83 18.22 -11.16 8.78
N SER A 84 17.18 -10.37 9.04
CA SER A 84 15.88 -10.87 9.49
C SER A 84 14.92 -11.09 8.32
N ILE A 85 14.00 -12.02 8.47
CA ILE A 85 12.99 -12.35 7.46
C ILE A 85 11.66 -12.54 8.19
N LEU A 86 10.64 -11.80 7.77
CA LEU A 86 9.31 -11.72 8.37
C LEU A 86 9.31 -11.18 9.81
N THR A 87 8.29 -10.37 10.14
CA THR A 87 8.09 -9.89 11.52
C THR A 87 7.44 -10.94 12.41
N HIS A 88 6.76 -11.92 11.83
CA HIS A 88 6.09 -13.01 12.54
C HIS A 88 6.00 -14.27 11.67
N ASP A 89 5.78 -15.42 12.32
CA ASP A 89 5.49 -16.68 11.63
C ASP A 89 4.17 -16.54 10.85
N ILE A 90 4.14 -17.00 9.60
CA ILE A 90 2.95 -16.95 8.75
C ILE A 90 2.47 -18.37 8.49
N GLN A 91 1.21 -18.66 8.88
CA GLN A 91 0.55 -19.91 8.49
C GLN A 91 0.31 -19.90 6.97
N TYR A 92 0.86 -20.89 6.27
CA TYR A 92 0.73 -21.01 4.82
C TYR A 92 -0.35 -22.04 4.49
N HIS A 93 -1.60 -21.63 4.69
CA HIS A 93 -2.78 -22.47 4.56
C HIS A 93 -2.63 -23.82 5.30
N ASP A 94 -2.83 -24.95 4.64
CA ASP A 94 -2.67 -26.31 5.16
C ASP A 94 -1.25 -26.88 4.95
N GLN A 95 -0.37 -26.15 4.26
CA GLN A 95 0.98 -26.60 3.90
C GLN A 95 2.04 -26.32 4.99
N GLY A 96 1.63 -25.80 6.15
CA GLY A 96 2.49 -25.55 7.30
C GLY A 96 2.74 -24.08 7.58
N VAL A 97 3.90 -23.77 8.16
CA VAL A 97 4.25 -22.40 8.60
C VAL A 97 5.53 -21.96 7.90
N ILE A 98 5.54 -20.72 7.40
CA ILE A 98 6.76 -20.02 6.97
C ILE A 98 7.30 -19.29 8.20
N LYS A 99 8.47 -19.72 8.68
CA LYS A 99 9.05 -19.22 9.93
C LYS A 99 9.70 -17.85 9.77
N ALA A 100 9.41 -16.96 10.70
CA ALA A 100 10.19 -15.74 10.86
C ALA A 100 11.60 -16.06 11.35
N ARG A 101 12.54 -15.19 10.97
CA ARG A 101 13.92 -15.22 11.44
C ARG A 101 14.21 -13.90 12.14
N ARG A 102 14.43 -13.97 13.46
CA ARG A 102 14.69 -12.81 14.35
C ARG A 102 13.51 -11.83 14.41
N ALA A 103 12.30 -12.37 14.52
CA ALA A 103 11.13 -11.58 14.87
C ALA A 103 11.39 -10.69 16.12
N PRO A 104 10.85 -9.47 16.18
CA PRO A 104 9.91 -8.86 15.23
C PRO A 104 10.58 -8.09 14.07
N LEU A 105 11.88 -8.25 13.87
CA LEU A 105 12.64 -7.48 12.89
C LEU A 105 12.41 -8.02 11.48
N THR A 106 12.39 -7.15 10.47
CA THR A 106 12.35 -7.57 9.06
C THR A 106 13.19 -6.65 8.18
N MET A 107 13.74 -7.18 7.09
CA MET A 107 14.46 -6.40 6.08
C MET A 107 13.55 -5.97 4.93
N CYS A 108 13.97 -4.99 4.12
CA CYS A 108 13.11 -4.38 3.11
C CYS A 108 12.56 -5.33 2.04
N VAL A 109 13.41 -6.21 1.53
CA VAL A 109 13.02 -7.19 0.51
C VAL A 109 12.11 -8.28 1.13
N ALA A 110 12.41 -8.69 2.37
CA ALA A 110 11.56 -9.60 3.13
C ALA A 110 10.21 -8.99 3.50
N ALA A 111 10.15 -7.67 3.72
CA ALA A 111 8.93 -6.93 3.98
C ALA A 111 7.96 -6.99 2.80
N VAL A 112 8.46 -6.87 1.56
CA VAL A 112 7.62 -7.05 0.36
C VAL A 112 7.08 -8.48 0.26
N MET A 113 7.92 -9.48 0.54
CA MET A 113 7.48 -10.88 0.60
C MET A 113 6.40 -11.10 1.66
N GLU A 114 6.55 -10.49 2.84
CA GLU A 114 5.57 -10.55 3.94
C GLU A 114 4.23 -9.89 3.56
N VAL A 115 4.27 -8.77 2.83
CA VAL A 115 3.06 -8.15 2.27
C VAL A 115 2.34 -9.11 1.32
N ILE A 116 3.06 -9.78 0.42
CA ILE A 116 2.46 -10.75 -0.51
C ILE A 116 1.83 -11.93 0.23
N LEU A 117 2.56 -12.52 1.18
CA LEU A 117 2.06 -13.64 1.99
C LEU A 117 0.82 -13.27 2.81
N THR A 118 0.83 -12.07 3.41
CA THR A 118 -0.32 -11.54 4.16
C THR A 118 -1.51 -11.28 3.23
N ALA A 119 -1.25 -10.78 2.02
CA ALA A 119 -2.30 -10.52 1.02
C ALA A 119 -2.98 -11.82 0.56
N TYR A 120 -2.24 -12.91 0.38
CA TYR A 120 -2.82 -14.23 0.06
C TYR A 120 -3.76 -14.73 1.16
N ASP A 121 -3.33 -14.59 2.41
CA ASP A 121 -4.14 -15.03 3.55
C ASP A 121 -5.43 -14.21 3.68
N ILE A 122 -5.36 -12.89 3.51
CA ILE A 122 -6.56 -12.05 3.47
C ILE A 122 -7.47 -12.43 2.29
N TYR A 123 -6.90 -12.59 1.09
CA TYR A 123 -7.65 -12.98 -0.11
C TYR A 123 -8.39 -14.30 0.06
N ALA A 124 -7.69 -15.35 0.49
CA ALA A 124 -8.27 -16.66 0.63
C ALA A 124 -9.36 -16.70 1.72
N ARG A 125 -9.16 -15.98 2.84
CA ARG A 125 -10.17 -15.88 3.90
C ARG A 125 -11.43 -15.15 3.46
N GLU A 126 -11.30 -14.11 2.63
CA GLU A 126 -12.46 -13.31 2.19
C GLU A 126 -13.20 -13.92 1.00
N THR A 127 -12.49 -14.62 0.11
CA THR A 127 -13.06 -15.13 -1.15
C THR A 127 -13.33 -16.63 -1.13
N GLY A 128 -12.68 -17.37 -0.23
CA GLY A 128 -12.63 -18.84 -0.26
C GLY A 128 -11.76 -19.41 -1.39
N ASP A 129 -11.07 -18.56 -2.15
CA ASP A 129 -10.16 -19.00 -3.22
C ASP A 129 -8.73 -19.22 -2.69
N TYR A 130 -8.34 -20.49 -2.64
CA TYR A 130 -7.02 -20.94 -2.20
C TYR A 130 -6.04 -21.18 -3.35
N SER A 131 -6.38 -20.75 -4.58
CA SER A 131 -5.51 -20.88 -5.75
C SER A 131 -4.09 -20.30 -5.57
N PRO A 132 -3.84 -19.23 -4.77
CA PRO A 132 -2.47 -18.78 -4.51
C PRO A 132 -1.57 -19.87 -3.93
N TYR A 133 -2.09 -20.67 -3.00
CA TYR A 133 -1.35 -21.73 -2.30
C TYR A 133 -1.16 -22.97 -3.17
N ALA A 134 -2.10 -23.24 -4.09
CA ALA A 134 -1.97 -24.32 -5.06
C ALA A 134 -0.92 -24.00 -6.14
N TYR A 135 -0.84 -22.73 -6.53
CA TYR A 135 0.10 -22.26 -7.56
C TYR A 135 1.53 -22.15 -7.03
N LEU A 136 1.72 -21.51 -5.86
CA LEU A 136 3.03 -21.37 -5.22
C LEU A 136 3.10 -22.28 -4.00
N PRO A 137 3.87 -23.38 -4.04
CA PRO A 137 4.08 -24.18 -2.84
C PRO A 137 4.85 -23.39 -1.79
N ARG A 138 4.65 -23.71 -0.50
CA ARG A 138 5.36 -23.08 0.63
C ARG A 138 6.86 -22.90 0.40
N ARG A 139 7.50 -23.91 -0.21
CA ARG A 139 8.94 -23.92 -0.55
C ARG A 139 9.38 -22.67 -1.31
N SER A 140 8.56 -22.12 -2.20
CA SER A 140 8.89 -20.94 -3.00
C SER A 140 9.19 -19.69 -2.16
N PHE A 141 8.77 -19.67 -0.89
CA PHE A 141 9.04 -18.61 0.07
C PHE A 141 10.13 -18.96 1.09
N GLU A 142 10.60 -20.21 1.11
CA GLU A 142 11.63 -20.70 2.04
C GLU A 142 13.00 -20.74 1.35
N GLY A 143 13.05 -21.24 0.11
CA GLY A 143 14.26 -21.42 -0.69
C GLY A 143 14.72 -20.18 -1.45
N LEU A 144 15.86 -20.32 -2.15
CA LEU A 144 16.52 -19.29 -2.95
C LEU A 144 16.93 -19.79 -4.34
N ALA A 145 16.41 -20.95 -4.77
CA ALA A 145 16.65 -21.45 -6.11
C ALA A 145 15.87 -20.65 -7.17
N ILE A 146 16.18 -20.86 -8.45
CA ILE A 146 15.47 -20.24 -9.58
C ILE A 146 13.98 -20.62 -9.60
N THR A 147 13.61 -21.76 -9.03
CA THR A 147 12.22 -22.19 -8.88
C THR A 147 11.51 -21.60 -7.67
N ASP A 148 12.22 -20.82 -6.83
CA ASP A 148 11.69 -20.24 -5.61
C ASP A 148 11.49 -18.72 -5.78
N LEU A 149 10.25 -18.25 -5.61
CA LEU A 149 9.89 -16.83 -5.76
C LEU A 149 10.77 -15.91 -4.90
N LYS A 150 11.09 -16.34 -3.67
CA LYS A 150 11.98 -15.60 -2.78
C LYS A 150 13.36 -15.37 -3.39
N GLY A 151 13.91 -16.33 -4.13
CA GLY A 151 15.19 -16.18 -4.83
C GLY A 151 15.18 -15.06 -5.87
N HIS A 152 14.02 -14.81 -6.50
CA HIS A 152 13.84 -13.71 -7.45
C HIS A 152 13.57 -12.37 -6.77
N ILE A 153 12.73 -12.36 -5.72
CA ILE A 153 12.44 -11.15 -4.94
C ILE A 153 13.73 -10.57 -4.33
N TRP A 154 14.70 -11.43 -4.01
CA TRP A 154 16.04 -11.08 -3.51
C TRP A 154 16.96 -10.34 -4.50
N VAL A 155 16.44 -9.94 -5.67
CA VAL A 155 17.16 -9.23 -6.74
C VAL A 155 18.35 -10.04 -7.22
N ASN A 156 18.04 -11.04 -8.03
CA ASN A 156 19.05 -11.87 -8.67
C ASN A 156 19.08 -11.64 -10.19
N HIS A 157 20.15 -11.00 -10.67
CA HIS A 157 20.35 -10.72 -12.08
C HIS A 157 20.54 -11.99 -12.94
N ASP A 158 21.08 -13.08 -12.35
CA ASP A 158 21.20 -14.36 -13.05
C ASP A 158 19.81 -14.94 -13.36
N PHE A 159 18.82 -14.65 -12.49
CA PHE A 159 17.42 -15.01 -12.69
C PHE A 159 16.65 -13.97 -13.51
N LYS A 160 17.34 -12.96 -14.06
CA LYS A 160 16.73 -11.83 -14.77
C LYS A 160 15.66 -11.14 -13.91
N ALA A 161 15.94 -11.00 -12.61
CA ALA A 161 15.05 -10.38 -11.65
C ALA A 161 15.70 -9.15 -11.02
N ASP A 162 15.43 -7.97 -11.58
CA ASP A 162 15.94 -6.69 -11.05
C ASP A 162 15.08 -6.15 -9.88
N GLY A 163 13.99 -6.84 -9.58
CA GLY A 163 13.08 -6.48 -8.50
C GLY A 163 11.85 -7.36 -8.42
N THR A 164 10.92 -6.94 -7.57
CA THR A 164 9.68 -7.68 -7.27
C THR A 164 8.80 -7.80 -8.52
N ALA A 165 8.75 -6.79 -9.38
CA ALA A 165 7.94 -6.87 -10.60
C ALA A 165 8.44 -7.98 -11.54
N ASP A 166 9.76 -8.06 -11.72
CA ASP A 166 10.36 -9.11 -12.55
C ASP A 166 10.20 -10.50 -11.90
N ALA A 167 10.31 -10.59 -10.58
CA ALA A 167 10.01 -11.82 -9.85
C ALA A 167 8.58 -12.30 -10.13
N LEU A 168 7.59 -11.42 -10.03
CA LEU A 168 6.19 -11.75 -10.33
C LEU A 168 5.99 -12.17 -11.78
N ILE A 169 6.65 -11.50 -12.74
CA ILE A 169 6.57 -11.84 -14.16
C ILE A 169 7.17 -13.21 -14.45
N ASN A 170 8.34 -13.51 -13.88
CA ASN A 170 9.00 -14.81 -14.08
C ASN A 170 8.16 -15.98 -13.57
N PHE A 171 7.28 -15.72 -12.58
CA PHE A 171 6.31 -16.67 -12.05
C PHE A 171 4.92 -16.54 -12.69
N GLY A 172 4.77 -15.74 -13.75
CA GLY A 172 3.50 -15.64 -14.50
C GLY A 172 2.38 -14.93 -13.75
N MET A 173 2.72 -14.10 -12.75
CA MET A 173 1.82 -13.50 -11.76
C MET A 173 1.79 -11.96 -11.81
N GLY A 174 2.54 -11.34 -12.71
CA GLY A 174 2.66 -9.90 -12.75
C GLY A 174 2.95 -9.35 -14.13
N GLU A 175 2.94 -8.02 -14.20
CA GLU A 175 3.32 -7.26 -15.38
C GLU A 175 4.08 -6.00 -14.97
N ARG A 176 5.01 -5.57 -15.84
CA ARG A 176 5.72 -4.29 -15.68
C ARG A 176 4.73 -3.16 -15.90
N ARG A 177 4.97 -2.05 -15.20
CA ARG A 177 4.19 -0.82 -15.32
C ARG A 177 5.15 0.36 -15.36
N LEU A 178 4.88 1.35 -16.20
CA LEU A 178 5.68 2.57 -16.20
C LEU A 178 5.50 3.30 -14.87
N PHE A 179 6.51 4.06 -14.43
CA PHE A 179 6.44 4.77 -13.15
C PHE A 179 5.23 5.72 -13.10
N GLU A 180 4.95 6.39 -14.21
CA GLU A 180 3.87 7.36 -14.38
C GLU A 180 2.47 6.73 -14.25
N ASP A 181 2.38 5.44 -14.52
CA ASP A 181 1.13 4.68 -14.51
C ASP A 181 0.90 3.93 -13.20
N LEU A 182 1.86 3.98 -12.26
CA LEU A 182 1.77 3.28 -10.98
C LEU A 182 0.49 3.64 -10.22
N ARG A 183 -0.11 2.60 -9.62
CA ARG A 183 -1.30 2.66 -8.79
C ARG A 183 -0.95 2.19 -7.38
N PRO A 184 -1.66 2.68 -6.35
CA PRO A 184 -1.47 2.20 -4.98
C PRO A 184 -1.54 0.66 -4.91
N GLY A 185 -0.58 0.03 -4.24
CA GLY A 185 -0.43 -1.42 -4.16
C GLY A 185 0.53 -2.03 -5.20
N ASP A 186 1.03 -1.25 -6.14
CA ASP A 186 2.09 -1.69 -7.05
C ASP A 186 3.43 -1.84 -6.31
N PHE A 187 4.37 -2.59 -6.87
CA PHE A 187 5.70 -2.81 -6.31
C PHE A 187 6.73 -1.93 -7.03
N VAL A 188 7.68 -1.44 -6.25
CA VAL A 188 8.82 -0.66 -6.76
C VAL A 188 10.10 -1.17 -6.12
N ASN A 189 11.09 -1.53 -6.92
CA ASN A 189 12.47 -1.62 -6.46
C ASN A 189 13.23 -0.39 -6.95
N ILE A 190 13.75 0.38 -6.00
CA ILE A 190 14.52 1.60 -6.28
C ILE A 190 16.01 1.33 -6.16
N ASN A 191 16.79 2.07 -6.94
CA ASN A 191 18.22 2.26 -6.75
C ASN A 191 18.52 3.73 -6.44
N ARG A 192 19.60 3.97 -5.69
CA ARG A 192 20.06 5.30 -5.31
C ARG A 192 21.40 5.62 -5.93
N THR A 193 21.71 6.91 -6.07
CA THR A 193 23.04 7.35 -6.54
C THR A 193 24.17 6.96 -5.59
N THR A 194 23.85 6.59 -4.35
CA THR A 194 24.76 6.04 -3.34
C THR A 194 25.03 4.53 -3.50
N ARG A 195 24.57 3.91 -4.59
CA ARG A 195 24.73 2.47 -4.89
C ARG A 195 24.05 1.55 -3.88
N THR A 196 22.93 2.00 -3.31
CA THR A 196 22.04 1.15 -2.51
C THR A 196 20.67 1.07 -3.17
N GLY A 197 19.91 0.04 -2.87
CA GLY A 197 18.56 -0.21 -3.33
C GLY A 197 17.59 -0.47 -2.19
N HIS A 198 16.33 -0.64 -2.55
CA HIS A 198 15.23 -0.88 -1.62
C HIS A 198 14.03 -1.46 -2.39
N ALA A 199 13.23 -2.29 -1.73
CA ALA A 199 11.99 -2.84 -2.28
C ALA A 199 10.82 -2.33 -1.46
N VAL A 200 9.79 -1.81 -2.13
CA VAL A 200 8.68 -1.09 -1.48
C VAL A 200 7.35 -1.33 -2.18
N VAL A 201 6.26 -1.09 -1.46
CA VAL A 201 4.91 -1.00 -2.01
C VAL A 201 4.57 0.47 -2.24
N PHE A 202 4.20 0.82 -3.46
CA PHE A 202 3.80 2.17 -3.85
C PHE A 202 2.44 2.54 -3.25
N ILE A 203 2.34 3.73 -2.67
CA ILE A 203 1.10 4.26 -2.07
C ILE A 203 0.55 5.44 -2.88
N GLY A 204 1.42 6.23 -3.53
CA GLY A 204 1.00 7.32 -4.41
C GLY A 204 2.10 8.34 -4.63
N PHE A 205 1.91 9.20 -5.63
CA PHE A 205 2.88 10.23 -5.97
C PHE A 205 2.87 11.38 -4.96
N ILE A 206 4.00 12.06 -4.80
CA ILE A 206 4.11 13.24 -3.93
C ILE A 206 4.75 14.42 -4.66
N ASN A 207 4.36 15.63 -4.28
CA ASN A 207 5.01 16.86 -4.71
C ASN A 207 6.11 17.31 -3.71
N LYS A 208 6.73 18.46 -3.99
CA LYS A 208 7.81 19.04 -3.16
C LYS A 208 7.47 19.30 -1.69
N THR A 209 6.19 19.36 -1.31
CA THR A 209 5.75 19.55 0.08
C THR A 209 5.34 18.23 0.74
N GLY A 210 5.52 17.09 0.06
CA GLY A 210 5.04 15.80 0.52
C GLY A 210 3.51 15.64 0.43
N LYS A 211 2.81 16.51 -0.32
CA LYS A 211 1.37 16.35 -0.57
C LYS A 211 1.16 15.21 -1.56
N MET A 212 0.28 14.27 -1.21
CA MET A 212 -0.16 13.19 -2.10
C MET A 212 -0.88 13.75 -3.33
N LEU A 213 -0.53 13.20 -4.50
CA LEU A 213 -1.13 13.53 -5.78
C LEU A 213 -1.95 12.33 -6.28
N ALA A 214 -3.09 12.62 -6.92
CA ALA A 214 -3.98 11.58 -7.42
C ALA A 214 -3.44 10.85 -8.67
N LYS A 215 -2.52 11.50 -9.41
CA LYS A 215 -1.91 10.99 -10.63
C LYS A 215 -0.53 11.60 -10.83
N TYR A 216 0.24 11.01 -11.73
CA TYR A 216 1.51 11.58 -12.16
C TYR A 216 1.29 12.89 -12.94
N ASP A 217 2.11 13.91 -12.64
CA ASP A 217 2.21 15.15 -13.39
C ASP A 217 3.60 15.81 -13.21
N SER A 218 3.80 16.99 -13.78
CA SER A 218 5.08 17.71 -13.73
C SER A 218 5.49 18.20 -12.33
N THR A 219 4.59 18.13 -11.33
CA THR A 219 4.87 18.53 -9.95
C THR A 219 5.38 17.39 -9.07
N VAL A 220 5.36 16.15 -9.60
CA VAL A 220 5.86 14.96 -8.93
C VAL A 220 7.36 15.07 -8.68
N VAL A 221 7.76 14.91 -7.42
CA VAL A 221 9.19 14.85 -7.04
C VAL A 221 9.63 13.47 -6.57
N GLY A 222 8.67 12.55 -6.41
CA GLY A 222 8.89 11.26 -5.78
C GLY A 222 7.57 10.56 -5.49
N PHE A 223 7.57 9.67 -4.51
CA PHE A 223 6.38 8.92 -4.12
C PHE A 223 6.37 8.51 -2.64
N LYS A 224 5.18 8.30 -2.10
CA LYS A 224 4.95 7.65 -0.81
C LYS A 224 4.94 6.14 -1.00
N TYR A 225 5.56 5.44 -0.08
CA TYR A 225 5.61 3.99 -0.08
C TYR A 225 5.45 3.40 1.32
N PHE A 226 5.21 2.09 1.37
CA PHE A 226 5.28 1.26 2.56
C PHE A 226 6.38 0.20 2.41
N SER A 227 7.24 0.06 3.41
CA SER A 227 8.28 -0.98 3.48
C SER A 227 8.86 -1.06 4.91
N SER A 228 9.90 -1.87 5.10
CA SER A 228 10.70 -1.91 6.32
C SER A 228 12.10 -1.34 6.10
N GLN A 229 12.49 -0.35 6.92
CA GLN A 229 13.84 0.22 6.94
C GLN A 229 14.16 0.88 8.28
N GLY A 230 15.41 1.32 8.45
CA GLY A 230 15.87 2.12 9.58
C GLY A 230 16.63 1.34 10.63
N LEU A 231 16.48 1.72 11.90
CA LEU A 231 17.28 1.14 12.99
C LEU A 231 16.62 -0.10 13.60
N ARG A 232 17.44 -0.88 14.30
CA ARG A 232 17.02 -2.10 15.00
C ARG A 232 16.10 -1.83 16.19
N GLU A 233 16.20 -0.65 16.79
CA GLU A 233 15.38 -0.27 17.95
C GLU A 233 13.90 -0.08 17.56
N ALA A 234 13.00 -0.58 18.41
CA ALA A 234 11.57 -0.37 18.24
C ALA A 234 11.23 1.14 18.24
N GLY A 235 10.30 1.55 17.39
CA GLY A 235 9.98 2.95 17.13
C GLY A 235 10.98 3.68 16.24
N LYS A 236 12.13 3.08 15.91
CA LYS A 236 13.19 3.71 15.09
C LYS A 236 13.33 3.10 13.68
N GLY A 237 12.80 1.90 13.46
CA GLY A 237 12.75 1.25 12.16
C GLY A 237 11.65 0.19 12.09
N GLY A 238 11.65 -0.61 11.02
CA GLY A 238 10.61 -1.61 10.75
C GLY A 238 9.57 -1.11 9.75
N PHE A 239 8.40 -1.78 9.70
CA PHE A 239 7.31 -1.41 8.80
C PHE A 239 6.78 0.00 9.06
N ASP A 240 6.87 0.87 8.06
CA ASP A 240 6.31 2.22 8.11
C ASP A 240 6.06 2.84 6.73
N TYR A 241 5.34 3.96 6.74
CA TYR A 241 5.17 4.81 5.57
C TYR A 241 6.29 5.85 5.45
N ARG A 242 6.87 5.96 4.26
CA ARG A 242 7.98 6.88 4.00
C ARG A 242 7.90 7.48 2.60
N TYR A 243 8.76 8.45 2.33
CA TYR A 243 8.83 9.16 1.07
C TYR A 243 10.12 8.84 0.32
N ALA A 244 10.02 8.40 -0.92
CA ALA A 244 11.14 8.31 -1.84
C ALA A 244 11.22 9.61 -2.64
N VAL A 245 12.37 10.29 -2.65
CA VAL A 245 12.59 11.54 -3.39
C VAL A 245 13.67 11.34 -4.45
N PHE A 246 13.34 11.71 -5.69
CA PHE A 246 14.30 11.58 -6.78
C PHE A 246 15.48 12.55 -6.63
N SER A 247 16.68 12.05 -6.88
CA SER A 247 17.97 12.74 -6.72
C SER A 247 18.02 14.14 -7.33
N LYS A 248 17.39 14.35 -8.50
CA LYS A 248 17.34 15.66 -9.17
C LYS A 248 16.64 16.75 -8.35
N PHE A 249 15.86 16.39 -7.34
CA PHE A 249 15.16 17.32 -6.44
C PHE A 249 15.83 17.45 -5.07
N GLY A 250 16.98 16.81 -4.85
CA GLY A 250 17.69 16.82 -3.57
C GLY A 250 16.94 16.07 -2.48
N CYS A 251 16.89 16.67 -1.28
CA CYS A 251 16.25 16.09 -0.09
C CYS A 251 15.44 17.16 0.67
N PRO A 252 14.32 17.63 0.11
CA PRO A 252 13.52 18.70 0.71
C PRO A 252 12.87 18.22 2.01
N GLU A 253 12.66 19.12 2.96
CA GLU A 253 11.92 18.80 4.18
C GLU A 253 10.50 18.31 3.87
N MET A 254 10.05 17.27 4.56
CA MET A 254 8.74 16.66 4.34
C MET A 254 8.15 16.12 5.66
N PRO A 255 6.82 15.90 5.75
CA PRO A 255 6.18 15.41 6.97
C PRO A 255 6.57 14.00 7.44
N TYR A 256 7.13 13.16 6.58
CA TYR A 256 7.55 11.79 6.90
C TYR A 256 9.04 11.62 6.65
N LYS A 257 9.63 10.56 7.21
CA LYS A 257 11.01 10.16 6.92
C LYS A 257 11.20 9.93 5.42
N ARG A 258 12.37 10.33 4.93
CA ARG A 258 12.67 10.35 3.51
C ARG A 258 13.79 9.39 3.17
N ASP A 259 13.66 8.90 1.96
CA ASP A 259 14.64 8.18 1.23
C ASP A 259 15.06 9.01 0.02
N CYS A 260 16.16 9.72 0.17
CA CYS A 260 16.65 10.67 -0.83
C CYS A 260 17.63 9.99 -1.79
N ASN A 261 18.00 10.71 -2.86
CA ASN A 261 18.93 10.23 -3.89
C ASN A 261 18.40 9.07 -4.75
N VAL A 262 17.08 8.87 -4.79
CA VAL A 262 16.46 7.85 -5.63
C VAL A 262 16.70 8.18 -7.11
N ILE A 263 17.11 7.19 -7.88
CA ILE A 263 17.31 7.34 -9.33
C ILE A 263 15.93 7.25 -9.98
N TYR A 264 15.52 8.33 -10.67
CA TYR A 264 14.44 8.23 -11.63
C TYR A 264 15.02 7.68 -12.94
N SER A 265 14.43 6.62 -13.48
CA SER A 265 14.83 6.02 -14.74
C SER A 265 13.64 5.33 -15.41
N THR A 266 13.61 5.34 -16.73
CA THR A 266 12.72 4.47 -17.52
C THR A 266 13.27 3.05 -17.66
N SER A 267 14.53 2.83 -17.27
CA SER A 267 15.14 1.50 -17.25
C SER A 267 14.70 0.72 -16.01
N GLN A 268 14.11 -0.45 -16.23
CA GLN A 268 13.67 -1.37 -15.19
C GLN A 268 14.82 -1.95 -14.35
N LEU A 269 16.07 -1.80 -14.80
CA LEU A 269 17.26 -2.12 -14.03
C LEU A 269 17.46 -1.14 -12.84
N TYR A 270 17.13 0.14 -13.03
CA TYR A 270 17.36 1.18 -12.02
C TYR A 270 16.10 1.53 -11.23
N LEU A 271 14.94 1.41 -11.86
CA LEU A 271 13.63 1.64 -11.25
C LEU A 271 12.69 0.55 -11.74
N ASN A 272 12.72 -0.61 -11.07
CA ASN A 272 11.88 -1.74 -11.39
C ASN A 272 10.47 -1.49 -10.84
N THR A 273 9.46 -1.54 -11.69
CA THR A 273 8.09 -1.14 -11.35
C THR A 273 7.09 -2.09 -12.00
N GLY A 274 6.10 -2.51 -11.22
CA GLY A 274 5.07 -3.40 -11.75
C GLY A 274 4.00 -3.76 -10.74
N THR A 275 3.10 -4.60 -11.19
CA THR A 275 1.87 -4.92 -10.47
C THR A 275 1.65 -6.43 -10.45
N MET A 276 0.97 -6.89 -9.41
CA MET A 276 0.56 -8.27 -9.28
C MET A 276 -0.83 -8.44 -9.88
N LEU A 277 -0.97 -9.43 -10.77
CA LEU A 277 -2.25 -9.86 -11.30
C LEU A 277 -3.04 -10.60 -10.22
N ALA A 278 -4.37 -10.55 -10.28
CA ALA A 278 -5.20 -11.41 -9.46
C ALA A 278 -5.05 -12.88 -9.89
N PRO A 279 -5.27 -13.86 -8.99
CA PRO A 279 -5.00 -15.28 -9.26
C PRO A 279 -5.68 -15.84 -10.52
N ALA A 280 -6.88 -15.37 -10.83
CA ALA A 280 -7.61 -15.75 -12.05
C ALA A 280 -6.89 -15.40 -13.37
N PHE A 281 -5.87 -14.53 -13.33
CA PHE A 281 -5.09 -14.07 -14.48
C PHE A 281 -3.65 -14.59 -14.49
N TRP A 282 -3.30 -15.48 -13.56
CA TRP A 282 -1.96 -16.09 -13.54
C TRP A 282 -1.81 -17.10 -14.68
N THR A 283 -0.64 -17.12 -15.30
CA THR A 283 -0.43 -17.85 -16.57
C THR A 283 -0.01 -19.31 -16.40
N GLY A 284 0.35 -19.73 -15.18
CA GLY A 284 0.93 -21.05 -14.93
C GLY A 284 2.41 -21.16 -15.31
N GLN A 285 3.01 -20.07 -15.81
CA GLN A 285 4.42 -20.04 -16.14
C GLN A 285 5.26 -20.04 -14.85
N LEU A 286 6.14 -21.03 -14.71
CA LEU A 286 7.10 -21.11 -13.61
C LEU A 286 8.52 -21.20 -14.19
N PRO A 287 9.53 -20.57 -13.55
CA PRO A 287 10.91 -20.76 -13.94
C PRO A 287 11.32 -22.24 -13.82
N GLN A 288 12.21 -22.69 -14.72
CA GLN A 288 12.76 -24.03 -14.70
C GLN A 288 14.27 -23.95 -14.48
N ALA A 289 14.81 -24.85 -13.67
CA ALA A 289 16.25 -24.99 -13.51
C ALA A 289 16.86 -25.60 -14.79
N THR A 290 17.88 -24.95 -15.34
CA THR A 290 18.57 -25.44 -16.56
C THR A 290 19.92 -26.12 -16.27
N GLY A 291 20.31 -26.25 -15.00
CA GLY A 291 21.57 -26.89 -14.56
C GLY A 291 21.77 -26.86 -13.02
N GLU A 292 23.01 -27.05 -12.55
CA GLU A 292 23.42 -26.90 -11.13
C GLU A 292 23.52 -25.42 -10.73
N GLU A 293 22.47 -24.64 -10.97
CA GLU A 293 22.40 -23.29 -10.45
C GLU A 293 22.22 -23.37 -8.92
N GLY A 294 23.28 -23.00 -8.20
CA GLY A 294 23.29 -22.99 -6.73
C GLY A 294 22.30 -21.98 -6.14
N GLU A 295 22.05 -22.10 -4.82
CA GLU A 295 21.26 -21.12 -4.10
C GLU A 295 21.93 -19.73 -4.14
N THR A 296 21.10 -18.70 -4.24
CA THR A 296 21.55 -17.32 -4.39
C THR A 296 21.73 -16.65 -3.04
N LEU A 297 22.44 -15.52 -3.00
CA LEU A 297 22.58 -14.71 -1.79
C LEU A 297 22.22 -13.25 -2.07
N LEU A 298 21.60 -12.59 -1.09
CA LEU A 298 21.35 -11.15 -1.16
C LEU A 298 22.68 -10.40 -1.29
N ASN A 299 22.79 -9.51 -2.28
CA ASN A 299 23.89 -8.56 -2.31
C ASN A 299 23.68 -7.44 -1.26
N ARG A 300 24.26 -7.65 -0.07
CA ARG A 300 24.13 -6.72 1.07
C ARG A 300 24.72 -5.33 0.83
N SER A 301 25.67 -5.21 -0.10
CA SER A 301 26.25 -3.90 -0.44
C SER A 301 25.22 -3.00 -1.12
N LEU A 302 24.26 -3.60 -1.82
CA LEU A 302 23.14 -2.90 -2.44
C LEU A 302 22.00 -2.72 -1.43
N PHE A 303 21.72 -3.65 -0.52
CA PHE A 303 20.53 -3.57 0.35
C PHE A 303 20.85 -3.35 1.84
N ASN A 304 21.43 -2.22 2.21
CA ASN A 304 21.83 -1.96 3.60
C ASN A 304 20.71 -1.43 4.52
N GLY A 305 19.63 -0.89 3.96
CA GLY A 305 18.47 -0.36 4.70
C GLY A 305 18.70 0.92 5.50
N ILE A 306 19.88 1.54 5.35
CA ILE A 306 20.20 2.83 5.96
C ILE A 306 19.68 3.92 5.03
N THR A 307 18.88 4.85 5.58
CA THR A 307 18.35 5.98 4.80
C THR A 307 18.75 7.31 5.42
N THR A 308 18.37 8.42 4.77
CA THR A 308 18.83 9.76 5.13
C THR A 308 18.40 10.20 6.53
N ASP A 309 17.24 9.74 6.99
CA ASP A 309 16.59 10.21 8.22
C ASP A 309 16.52 9.13 9.33
N ASP A 310 17.38 8.11 9.29
CA ASP A 310 17.45 7.03 10.29
C ASP A 310 18.67 7.12 11.21
#